data_AF-A0A699XL83-F1
#
_entry.id   AF-A0A699XL83-F1
#
_cell.length_a   1.000
_cell.length_b   1.000
_cell.length_c   1.000
_cell.angle_alpha   90.00
_cell.angle_beta   90.00
_cell.angle_gamma   90.00
#
_symmetry.space_group_name_H-M   'P 1'
#
loop_
_entity.id
_entity.type
_entity.pdbx_description
1 polymer ?
#
loop_
_entity_poly.entity_id
_entity_poly.type
_entity_poly.pdbx_seq_one_letter_code
_entity_poly.pdbx_strand_id
1 'polypeptide(L)'
;GFPIFLAHITTKEVEDKLKEKRLEDVPIVQDFPEVFPEDLPGPPPIRPVEFQIDLVPGAALVARAPYRLVPSEMKELAEQL
;
A
#
# COMPACT_ATOMS: atom_id res chain seq x y z
N GLY A 1 -32.67 10.98 14.33
CA GLY A 1 -31.56 10.00 14.37
C GLY A 1 -31.32 9.49 12.98
N PHE A 2 -30.06 9.36 12.55
CA PHE A 2 -29.71 8.84 11.23
C PHE A 2 -29.69 7.30 11.25
N PRO A 3 -30.27 6.62 10.26
CA PRO A 3 -30.19 5.17 10.17
C PRO A 3 -28.75 4.76 9.80
N ILE A 4 -28.19 3.85 10.59
CA ILE A 4 -26.88 3.24 10.33
C ILE A 4 -27.16 1.90 9.66
N PHE A 5 -26.58 1.69 8.49
CA PHE A 5 -26.68 0.42 7.78
C PHE A 5 -25.38 -0.37 8.00
N LEU A 6 -25.53 -1.63 8.43
CA LEU A 6 -24.42 -2.57 8.55
C LEU A 6 -24.39 -3.45 7.31
N ALA A 7 -23.36 -3.29 6.48
CA ALA A 7 -23.13 -4.19 5.36
C ALA A 7 -22.18 -5.32 5.80
N HIS A 8 -22.55 -6.55 5.51
CA HIS A 8 -21.70 -7.73 5.68
C HIS A 8 -21.21 -8.16 4.30
N ILE A 9 -19.91 -8.09 4.07
CA ILE A 9 -19.28 -8.53 2.83
C ILE A 9 -18.94 -10.01 2.99
N THR A 10 -19.66 -10.90 2.31
CA THR A 10 -19.24 -12.29 2.13
C THR A 10 -18.46 -12.41 0.84
N THR A 11 -17.20 -12.83 0.95
CA THR A 11 -16.43 -13.35 -0.19
C THR A 11 -17.08 -14.64 -0.63
N LYS A 12 -17.88 -14.58 -1.69
CA LYS A 12 -18.25 -15.80 -2.41
C LYS A 12 -16.99 -16.25 -3.13
N GLU A 13 -16.41 -17.34 -2.64
CA GLU A 13 -15.52 -18.19 -3.44
C GLU A 13 -16.35 -18.67 -4.64
N VAL A 14 -16.40 -17.85 -5.67
CA VAL A 14 -16.86 -18.30 -6.97
C VAL A 14 -15.74 -19.23 -7.42
N GLU A 15 -15.98 -20.53 -7.36
CA GLU A 15 -15.26 -21.55 -8.14
C GLU A 15 -15.48 -21.27 -9.63
N ASP A 16 -15.01 -20.11 -10.11
CA ASP A 16 -14.83 -19.88 -11.53
C ASP A 16 -13.58 -20.64 -11.91
N LYS A 17 -13.79 -21.69 -12.73
CA LYS A 17 -12.76 -22.48 -13.42
C LYS A 17 -11.90 -21.67 -14.40
N LEU A 18 -11.61 -20.42 -14.11
CA LEU A 18 -10.39 -19.79 -14.58
C LEU A 18 -9.32 -20.26 -13.60
N LYS A 19 -8.31 -20.99 -14.07
CA LYS A 19 -7.04 -21.10 -13.34
C LYS A 19 -6.78 -19.72 -12.74
N GLU A 20 -6.65 -19.64 -11.42
CA GLU A 20 -6.23 -18.42 -10.72
C GLU A 20 -5.15 -17.77 -11.58
N LYS A 21 -5.49 -16.69 -12.28
CA LYS A 21 -4.54 -16.03 -13.16
C LYS A 21 -3.55 -15.37 -12.22
N ARG A 22 -2.35 -15.95 -12.14
CA ARG A 22 -1.31 -15.42 -11.28
C ARG A 22 -0.79 -14.14 -11.91
N LEU A 23 -0.24 -13.21 -11.12
CA LEU A 23 0.35 -11.98 -11.67
C LEU A 23 1.48 -12.30 -12.65
N GLU A 24 2.18 -13.40 -12.39
CA GLU A 24 3.21 -13.97 -13.24
C GLU A 24 2.71 -14.43 -14.63
N ASP A 25 1.41 -14.60 -14.83
CA ASP A 25 0.82 -14.92 -16.14
C ASP A 25 0.66 -13.67 -17.03
N VAL A 26 0.85 -12.47 -16.48
CA VAL A 26 0.76 -11.22 -17.24
C VAL A 26 2.05 -11.05 -18.05
N PRO A 27 1.99 -10.90 -19.39
CA PRO A 27 3.19 -10.82 -20.24
C PRO A 27 4.19 -9.76 -19.79
N ILE A 28 3.72 -8.59 -19.35
CA ILE A 28 4.59 -7.50 -18.89
C ILE A 28 5.36 -7.84 -17.60
N VAL A 29 4.83 -8.73 -16.76
CA VAL A 29 5.51 -9.17 -15.54
C VAL A 29 6.62 -10.17 -15.90
N GLN A 30 6.38 -11.04 -16.88
CA GLN A 30 7.37 -11.97 -17.41
C GLN A 30 8.53 -11.27 -18.14
N ASP A 31 8.22 -10.19 -18.86
CA ASP A 31 9.22 -9.39 -19.59
C ASP A 31 10.15 -8.60 -18.65
N PHE A 32 9.71 -8.32 -17.42
CA PHE A 32 10.42 -7.47 -16.46
C PHE A 32 10.48 -8.06 -15.03
N PRO A 33 11.12 -9.22 -14.83
CA PRO A 33 11.14 -9.89 -13.52
C PRO A 33 11.91 -9.10 -12.45
N GLU A 34 12.84 -8.23 -12.84
CA GLU A 34 13.58 -7.35 -11.91
C GLU A 34 12.73 -6.18 -11.40
N VAL A 35 11.71 -5.76 -12.16
CA VAL A 35 10.81 -4.64 -11.80
C VAL A 35 9.64 -5.13 -10.94
N PHE A 36 9.27 -6.39 -11.07
CA PHE A 36 8.20 -7.04 -10.30
C PHE A 36 8.75 -8.22 -9.47
N PRO A 37 9.70 -7.99 -8.55
CA PRO A 37 10.16 -9.04 -7.66
C PRO A 37 9.05 -9.40 -6.65
N GLU A 38 9.06 -10.63 -6.17
CA GLU A 38 8.10 -11.10 -5.16
C GLU A 38 8.24 -10.32 -3.83
N ASP A 39 9.46 -9.91 -3.50
CA ASP A 39 9.78 -9.01 -2.38
C ASP A 39 10.46 -7.73 -2.87
N LEU A 40 10.14 -6.58 -2.25
CA LEU A 40 10.77 -5.30 -2.62
C LEU A 40 12.25 -5.27 -2.22
N PRO A 41 13.17 -4.77 -3.07
CA PRO A 41 14.63 -4.81 -2.85
C PRO A 41 15.13 -3.83 -1.77
N GLY A 42 14.24 -3.31 -0.92
CA GLY A 42 14.54 -2.27 0.06
C GLY A 42 14.41 -0.84 -0.50
N PRO A 43 14.87 0.17 0.26
CA PRO A 43 14.80 1.56 -0.18
C PRO A 43 15.62 1.77 -1.46
N PRO A 44 15.21 2.72 -2.33
CA PRO A 44 15.98 3.03 -3.52
C PRO A 44 17.41 3.45 -3.15
N PRO A 45 18.41 3.12 -3.99
CA PRO A 45 19.78 3.54 -3.78
C PRO A 45 19.90 5.05 -3.54
N ILE A 46 20.93 5.47 -2.80
CA ILE A 46 21.22 6.89 -2.61
C ILE A 46 21.37 7.54 -3.98
N ARG A 47 20.44 8.44 -4.30
CA ARG A 47 20.48 9.22 -5.54
C ARG A 47 21.45 10.39 -5.34
N PRO A 48 22.22 10.77 -6.37
CA PRO A 48 23.11 11.94 -6.31
C PRO A 48 22.32 13.27 -6.25
N VAL A 49 21.01 13.22 -6.51
CA VAL A 49 20.09 14.35 -6.40
C VAL A 49 19.32 14.25 -5.09
N GLU A 50 19.36 15.32 -4.30
CA GLU A 50 18.57 15.48 -3.10
C GLU A 50 17.12 15.82 -3.45
N PHE A 51 16.16 15.18 -2.78
CA PHE A 51 14.74 15.51 -2.94
C PHE A 51 14.41 16.70 -2.06
N GLN A 52 14.19 17.86 -2.70
CA GLN A 52 13.76 19.06 -2.00
C GLN A 52 12.22 19.14 -2.04
N ILE A 53 11.62 19.50 -0.90
CA ILE A 53 10.18 19.78 -0.80
C ILE A 53 10.02 21.29 -0.82
N ASP A 54 9.67 21.83 -1.99
CA ASP A 54 9.40 23.25 -2.14
C ASP A 54 8.03 23.59 -1.55
N LEU A 55 8.02 24.55 -0.62
CA LEU A 55 6.80 25.08 -0.06
C LEU A 55 6.38 26.34 -0.82
N VAL A 56 5.08 26.45 -1.12
CA VAL A 56 4.52 27.72 -1.58
C VAL A 56 4.73 28.76 -0.48
N PRO A 57 5.21 29.98 -0.79
CA PRO A 57 5.40 31.02 0.22
C PRO A 57 4.14 31.25 1.06
N GLY A 58 4.27 31.17 2.39
CA GLY A 58 3.14 31.28 3.33
C GLY A 58 2.46 29.95 3.69
N ALA A 59 2.86 28.81 3.10
CA ALA A 59 2.37 27.50 3.52
C ALA A 59 2.88 27.15 4.93
N ALA A 60 1.95 26.85 5.83
CA ALA A 60 2.26 26.36 7.17
C ALA A 60 2.39 24.82 7.17
N LEU A 61 3.31 24.29 7.97
CA LEU A 61 3.40 22.85 8.21
C LEU A 61 2.15 22.37 8.95
N VAL A 62 1.67 21.18 8.58
CA VAL A 62 0.49 20.57 9.20
C VAL A 62 0.94 19.55 10.23
N ALA A 63 0.69 19.84 11.51
CA ALA A 63 0.81 18.87 12.60
C ALA A 63 -0.59 18.36 12.96
N ARG A 64 -0.79 17.05 12.95
CA ARG A 64 -2.03 16.39 13.38
C ARG A 64 -1.70 15.27 14.35
N ALA A 65 -2.58 15.05 15.33
CA ALA A 65 -2.45 13.90 16.22
C ALA A 65 -2.61 12.59 15.41
N PRO A 66 -1.83 11.55 15.72
CA PRO A 66 -2.04 10.23 15.13
C PRO A 66 -3.46 9.71 15.41
N TYR A 67 -3.97 8.89 14.49
CA TYR A 67 -5.21 8.17 14.72
C TYR A 67 -5.04 7.12 15.82
N ARG A 68 -6.15 6.77 16.48
CA ARG A 68 -6.14 5.66 17.43
C ARG A 68 -6.04 4.36 16.65
N LEU A 69 -5.00 3.59 16.93
CA LEU A 69 -4.77 2.26 16.37
C LEU A 69 -4.88 1.21 17.48
N VAL A 70 -5.40 0.03 17.16
CA VAL A 70 -5.42 -1.09 18.11
C VAL A 70 -4.01 -1.69 18.27
N PRO A 71 -3.71 -2.45 19.33
CA PRO A 71 -2.37 -2.98 19.56
C PRO A 71 -1.78 -3.80 18.40
N SER A 72 -2.60 -4.53 17.65
CA SER A 72 -2.16 -5.30 16.48
C SER A 72 -1.71 -4.41 15.32
N GLU A 73 -2.45 -3.33 15.04
CA GLU A 73 -2.09 -2.36 14.00
C GLU A 73 -0.84 -1.56 14.40
N MET A 74 -0.68 -1.23 15.68
CA MET A 74 0.54 -0.61 16.20
C MET A 74 1.77 -1.50 16.01
N LYS A 75 1.60 -2.81 16.23
CA LYS A 75 2.67 -3.78 16.00
C LYS A 75 3.04 -3.85 14.52
N GLU A 76 2.05 -3.93 13.64
CA GLU A 76 2.27 -3.94 12.18
C GLU A 76 2.96 -2.65 11.70
N LEU A 77 2.52 -1.49 12.17
CA LEU A 77 3.16 -0.21 11.84
C LEU A 77 4.63 -0.18 12.29
N ALA A 78 4.93 -0.74 13.46
CA ALA A 78 6.31 -0.82 13.97
C ALA A 78 7.17 -1.82 13.19
N GLU A 79 6.58 -2.82 12.52
CA GLU A 79 7.30 -3.74 11.64
C GLU A 79 7.64 -3.10 10.28
N GLN A 80 6.87 -2.08 9.86
CA GLN A 80 7.06 -1.36 8.60
C GLN A 80 8.04 -0.16 8.69
N LEU A 81 8.25 0.38 9.89
CA LEU A 81 9.09 1.55 10.16
C LEU A 81 10.53 1.15 10.53
#